data_AF-E6W3X3-F1
#
_entry.id   AF-E6W3X3-F1
#
_cell.length_a   1.000
_cell.length_b   1.000
_cell.length_c   1.000
_cell.angle_alpha   90.00
_cell.angle_beta   90.00
_cell.angle_gamma   90.00
#
_symmetry.space_group_name_H-M   'P 1'
#
loop_
_entity.id
_entity.type
_entity.pdbx_description
1 polymer ?
#
loop_
_entity_poly.entity_id
_entity_poly.type
_entity_poly.pdbx_seq_one_letter_code
_entity_poly.pdbx_strand_id
1 'polypeptide(L)'
;MIHHHGTRSIDERIDWILDLSQQHSQVFCSPEAQLARKLYQAKHNTMVIVLKCMDGRIHIPYATQTPLGIITPMRNLGGMFDLGWPYLGEVLFNSVNDAVSAGKKVLILITYHYSKGSRERGCAGFHYDCDAAMEHTYQIRQQVEAIFGSAHQTVYPMVCGFETDEDALIFHGDEERTLNMATISQADEEGLYGAIRALCPDMPVQITRDLLPLAMGNIRHIAQMRQTKRELNIDHQEWMICVGRGFDFLHVPNVALIVGPYSPDLSGPIAKAASIIEANMREGRIRDDGFFLLASAPYREVGMDRARAELKSRFLSDFAARVIAESLPQLYPKMIRKTAILNWQTRALEIIQHHGNAQEGAREGKWSE
;
A
#
# COMPACT_ATOMS: atom_id res chain seq x y z
N MET A 1 -7.03 9.84 19.60
CA MET A 1 -6.44 11.19 19.64
C MET A 1 -5.93 11.52 18.25
N ILE A 2 -6.66 12.32 17.49
CA ILE A 2 -6.20 12.84 16.19
C ILE A 2 -5.23 13.95 16.55
N HIS A 3 -3.94 13.64 16.62
CA HIS A 3 -2.93 14.64 16.90
C HIS A 3 -2.86 15.60 15.70
N HIS A 4 -3.14 16.87 15.93
CA HIS A 4 -2.78 17.95 15.01
C HIS A 4 -1.25 18.00 14.88
N HIS A 5 -0.68 17.13 14.04
CA HIS A 5 0.74 17.14 13.72
C HIS A 5 1.12 18.35 12.84
N GLY A 6 0.15 19.03 12.20
CA GLY A 6 0.41 20.18 11.34
C GLY A 6 1.04 21.40 12.04
N THR A 7 1.01 21.47 13.37
CA THR A 7 1.61 22.57 14.16
C THR A 7 2.94 22.19 14.81
N ARG A 8 3.43 20.97 14.64
CA ARG A 8 4.75 20.54 15.12
C ARG A 8 5.84 20.89 14.11
N SER A 9 7.08 21.08 14.56
CA SER A 9 8.20 21.26 13.64
C SER A 9 8.40 20.02 12.77
N ILE A 10 9.07 20.15 11.63
CA ILE A 10 9.43 19.00 10.80
C ILE A 10 10.25 17.97 11.57
N ASP A 11 11.16 18.39 12.46
CA ASP A 11 11.97 17.48 13.27
C ASP A 11 11.11 16.68 14.26
N GLU A 12 10.20 17.33 14.99
CA GLU A 12 9.26 16.66 15.90
C GLU A 12 8.34 15.67 15.18
N ARG A 13 7.96 16.00 13.94
CA ARG A 13 7.16 15.09 13.09
C ARG A 13 7.97 13.89 12.65
N ILE A 14 9.25 14.08 12.28
CA ILE A 14 10.16 13.00 11.90
C ILE A 14 10.42 12.07 13.09
N ASP A 15 10.75 12.61 14.26
CA ASP A 15 11.00 11.81 15.47
C ASP A 15 9.76 10.98 15.82
N TRP A 16 8.58 11.59 15.78
CA TRP A 16 7.32 10.87 15.98
C TRP A 16 7.12 9.70 14.99
N ILE A 17 7.48 9.87 13.71
CA ILE A 17 7.39 8.79 12.71
C ILE A 17 8.37 7.65 13.02
N LEU A 18 9.58 7.97 13.46
CA LEU A 18 10.58 6.97 13.82
C LEU A 18 10.15 6.20 15.08
N ASP A 19 9.63 6.89 16.08
CA ASP A 19 9.04 6.28 17.28
C ASP A 19 7.85 5.38 16.92
N LEU A 20 6.96 5.84 16.02
CA LEU A 20 5.84 5.06 15.53
C LEU A 20 6.31 3.76 14.86
N SER A 21 7.40 3.83 14.08
CA SER A 21 7.99 2.64 13.45
C SER A 21 8.53 1.64 14.50
N GLN A 22 9.14 2.13 15.57
CA GLN A 22 9.66 1.30 16.65
C GLN A 22 8.53 0.65 17.45
N GLN A 23 7.51 1.42 17.83
CA GLN A 23 6.32 0.91 18.51
C GLN A 23 5.60 -0.14 17.65
N HIS A 24 5.49 0.10 16.34
CA HIS A 24 4.91 -0.87 15.43
C HIS A 24 5.69 -2.18 15.42
N SER A 25 7.02 -2.13 15.36
CA SER A 25 7.86 -3.34 15.42
C SER A 25 7.66 -4.09 16.74
N GLN A 26 7.60 -3.39 17.87
CA GLN A 26 7.36 -3.99 19.19
C GLN A 26 6.00 -4.68 19.26
N VAL A 27 4.92 -4.00 18.85
CA VAL A 27 3.56 -4.58 18.81
C VAL A 27 3.51 -5.75 17.83
N PHE A 28 4.10 -5.59 16.65
CA PHE A 28 4.16 -6.66 15.66
C PHE A 28 4.89 -7.90 16.22
N CYS A 29 5.95 -7.70 17.00
CA CYS A 29 6.74 -8.80 17.57
C CYS A 29 6.18 -9.35 18.88
N SER A 30 5.12 -8.78 19.46
CA SER A 30 4.61 -9.25 20.76
C SER A 30 4.16 -10.72 20.68
N PRO A 31 4.30 -11.50 21.77
CA PRO A 31 3.85 -12.89 21.80
C PRO A 31 2.38 -13.04 21.38
N GLU A 32 1.50 -12.16 21.85
CA GLU A 32 0.07 -12.17 21.53
C GLU A 32 -0.16 -11.94 20.04
N ALA A 33 0.51 -10.95 19.43
CA ALA A 33 0.39 -10.66 18.01
C ALA A 33 0.95 -11.80 17.14
N GLN A 34 2.06 -12.40 17.55
CA GLN A 34 2.63 -13.56 16.88
C GLN A 34 1.69 -14.77 16.93
N LEU A 35 1.13 -15.08 18.10
CA LEU A 35 0.17 -16.18 18.27
C LEU A 35 -1.12 -15.94 17.49
N ALA A 36 -1.64 -14.71 17.50
CA ALA A 36 -2.83 -14.34 16.71
C ALA A 36 -2.59 -14.55 15.21
N ARG A 37 -1.42 -14.15 14.68
CA ARG A 37 -1.08 -14.39 13.27
C ARG A 37 -0.92 -15.88 12.95
N LYS A 38 -0.24 -16.65 13.80
CA LYS A 38 -0.08 -18.10 13.61
C LYS A 38 -1.44 -18.81 13.62
N LEU A 39 -2.30 -18.48 14.58
CA LEU A 39 -3.65 -19.04 14.65
C LEU A 39 -4.49 -18.67 13.42
N TYR A 40 -4.40 -17.41 12.97
CA TYR A 40 -5.08 -16.97 11.77
C TYR A 40 -4.60 -17.77 10.55
N GLN A 41 -3.29 -17.89 10.33
CA GLN A 41 -2.72 -18.61 9.18
C GLN A 41 -2.99 -20.12 9.22
N ALA A 42 -3.13 -20.70 10.41
CA ALA A 42 -3.52 -22.11 10.56
C ALA A 42 -5.00 -22.34 10.19
N LYS A 43 -5.86 -21.35 10.45
CA LYS A 43 -7.29 -21.41 10.08
C LYS A 43 -7.55 -21.02 8.63
N HIS A 44 -6.77 -20.07 8.12
CA HIS A 44 -6.94 -19.45 6.81
C HIS A 44 -5.66 -19.61 5.98
N ASN A 45 -5.63 -20.65 5.14
CA ASN A 45 -4.45 -21.05 4.39
C ASN A 45 -4.41 -20.47 2.96
N THR A 46 -4.97 -19.28 2.79
CA THR A 46 -4.92 -18.50 1.55
C THR A 46 -4.00 -17.29 1.76
N MET A 47 -3.00 -17.13 0.90
CA MET A 47 -2.20 -15.90 0.86
C MET A 47 -3.04 -14.79 0.27
N VAL A 48 -3.09 -13.64 0.95
CA VAL A 48 -3.80 -12.45 0.45
C VAL A 48 -2.79 -11.41 -0.02
N ILE A 49 -2.80 -11.12 -1.31
CA ILE A 49 -2.05 -10.02 -1.93
C ILE A 49 -3.03 -8.90 -2.24
N VAL A 50 -2.64 -7.65 -1.98
CA VAL A 50 -3.47 -6.48 -2.32
C VAL A 50 -2.66 -5.55 -3.21
N LEU A 51 -3.14 -5.35 -4.43
CA LEU A 51 -2.65 -4.32 -5.35
C LEU A 51 -3.48 -3.05 -5.11
N LYS A 52 -2.86 -1.98 -4.62
CA LYS A 52 -3.58 -0.75 -4.23
C LYS A 52 -2.85 0.55 -4.55
N CYS A 53 -3.58 1.66 -4.43
CA CYS A 53 -3.01 2.99 -4.58
C CYS A 53 -2.01 3.34 -3.45
N MET A 54 -1.13 4.29 -3.75
CA MET A 54 -0.24 4.93 -2.77
C MET A 54 -0.98 5.79 -1.74
N ASP A 55 -2.25 6.09 -1.98
CA ASP A 55 -3.12 6.83 -1.06
C ASP A 55 -3.11 6.21 0.34
N GLY A 56 -2.82 7.05 1.35
CA GLY A 56 -2.70 6.64 2.74
C GLY A 56 -4.00 6.14 3.35
N ARG A 57 -5.15 6.54 2.81
CA ARG A 57 -6.48 6.14 3.30
C ARG A 57 -6.79 4.66 3.02
N ILE A 58 -6.18 4.07 2.00
CA ILE A 58 -6.44 2.67 1.62
C ILE A 58 -5.63 1.72 2.51
N HIS A 59 -6.16 1.43 3.69
CA HIS A 59 -5.55 0.54 4.65
C HIS A 59 -6.40 -0.73 4.89
N ILE A 60 -6.34 -1.68 3.95
CA ILE A 60 -7.14 -2.91 4.00
C ILE A 60 -7.07 -3.64 5.34
N PRO A 61 -5.91 -3.95 5.96
CA PRO A 61 -5.90 -4.67 7.24
C PRO A 61 -6.64 -3.95 8.37
N TYR A 62 -6.70 -2.62 8.32
CA TYR A 62 -7.42 -1.80 9.31
C TYR A 62 -8.92 -1.87 9.00
N ALA A 63 -9.28 -1.59 7.75
CA ALA A 63 -10.65 -1.66 7.25
C ALA A 63 -11.27 -3.05 7.40
N THR A 64 -10.49 -4.13 7.42
CA THR A 64 -10.95 -5.51 7.59
C THR A 64 -10.68 -6.07 8.98
N GLN A 65 -10.19 -5.26 9.93
CA GLN A 65 -9.80 -5.69 11.28
C GLN A 65 -8.93 -6.96 11.29
N THR A 66 -8.06 -7.09 10.29
CA THR A 66 -7.23 -8.27 10.07
C THR A 66 -5.87 -8.07 10.75
N PRO A 67 -5.32 -9.08 11.44
CA PRO A 67 -3.99 -8.97 12.04
C PRO A 67 -2.95 -8.50 11.02
N LEU A 68 -2.10 -7.55 11.42
CA LEU A 68 -1.02 -7.04 10.57
C LEU A 68 -0.12 -8.18 10.10
N GLY A 69 0.41 -8.10 8.86
CA GLY A 69 1.28 -9.14 8.30
C GLY A 69 0.56 -10.36 7.71
N ILE A 70 -0.76 -10.44 7.79
CA ILE A 70 -1.57 -11.43 7.04
C ILE A 70 -1.70 -11.02 5.57
N ILE A 71 -2.02 -9.75 5.33
CA ILE A 71 -2.19 -9.18 3.99
C ILE A 71 -0.84 -8.66 3.49
N THR A 72 -0.49 -8.97 2.25
CA THR A 72 0.71 -8.48 1.57
C THR A 72 0.36 -7.34 0.62
N PRO A 73 0.59 -6.07 0.99
CA PRO A 73 0.28 -4.93 0.14
C PRO A 73 1.38 -4.67 -0.91
N MET A 74 0.95 -4.29 -2.11
CA MET A 74 1.75 -3.63 -3.14
C MET A 74 1.09 -2.30 -3.47
N ARG A 75 1.87 -1.23 -3.52
CA ARG A 75 1.38 0.15 -3.70
C ARG A 75 1.97 0.80 -4.94
N ASN A 76 1.14 1.34 -5.81
CA ASN A 76 1.57 2.21 -6.91
C ASN A 76 0.65 3.43 -7.05
N LEU A 77 1.08 4.47 -7.78
CA LEU A 77 0.22 5.62 -8.06
C LEU A 77 -1.09 5.14 -8.70
N GLY A 78 -2.23 5.58 -8.16
CA GLY A 78 -3.56 5.18 -8.63
C GLY A 78 -3.93 3.71 -8.42
N GLY A 79 -3.02 2.87 -7.96
CA GLY A 79 -3.15 1.42 -8.12
C GLY A 79 -2.94 0.98 -9.57
N MET A 80 -2.25 1.80 -10.37
CA MET A 80 -1.86 1.45 -11.74
C MET A 80 -0.78 0.39 -11.67
N PHE A 81 -1.04 -0.81 -12.19
CA PHE A 81 -0.05 -1.88 -12.22
C PHE A 81 -0.01 -2.48 -13.62
N ASP A 82 1.19 -2.87 -14.04
CA ASP A 82 1.41 -3.60 -15.28
C ASP A 82 2.30 -4.80 -14.94
N LEU A 83 1.75 -6.00 -15.03
CA LEU A 83 2.44 -7.24 -14.70
C LEU A 83 3.47 -7.63 -15.78
N GLY A 84 3.46 -6.97 -16.94
CA GLY A 84 4.53 -7.02 -17.93
C GLY A 84 5.77 -6.24 -17.49
N TRP A 85 5.68 -5.36 -16.48
CA TRP A 85 6.85 -4.70 -15.91
C TRP A 85 7.76 -5.71 -15.20
N PRO A 86 9.04 -5.90 -15.62
CA PRO A 86 9.85 -7.02 -15.16
C PRO A 86 9.97 -7.13 -13.65
N TYR A 87 10.20 -6.02 -12.94
CA TYR A 87 10.37 -6.10 -11.49
C TYR A 87 9.07 -6.44 -10.74
N LEU A 88 7.93 -5.86 -11.14
CA LEU A 88 6.64 -6.19 -10.52
C LEU A 88 6.21 -7.62 -10.85
N GLY A 89 6.29 -8.00 -12.13
CA GLY A 89 5.96 -9.34 -12.61
C GLY A 89 6.74 -10.40 -11.84
N GLU A 90 8.06 -10.23 -11.71
CA GLU A 90 8.92 -11.14 -10.93
C GLU A 90 8.55 -11.18 -9.45
N VAL A 91 8.29 -10.04 -8.81
CA VAL A 91 7.90 -10.02 -7.39
C VAL A 91 6.57 -10.74 -7.17
N LEU A 92 5.59 -10.54 -8.04
CA LEU A 92 4.30 -11.20 -7.94
C LEU A 92 4.41 -12.70 -8.24
N PHE A 93 5.11 -13.07 -9.33
CA PHE A 93 5.37 -14.46 -9.71
C PHE A 93 6.04 -15.25 -8.60
N ASN A 94 7.14 -14.72 -8.04
CA ASN A 94 7.84 -15.38 -6.93
C ASN A 94 6.97 -15.47 -5.67
N SER A 95 6.17 -14.43 -5.36
CA SER A 95 5.24 -14.48 -4.22
C SER A 95 4.18 -15.56 -4.37
N VAL A 96 3.62 -15.71 -5.57
CA VAL A 96 2.64 -16.77 -5.88
C VAL A 96 3.30 -18.14 -5.81
N ASN A 97 4.48 -18.32 -6.41
CA ASN A 97 5.20 -19.60 -6.38
C ASN A 97 5.62 -20.02 -4.97
N ASP A 98 6.09 -19.09 -4.14
CA ASP A 98 6.39 -19.35 -2.72
C ASP A 98 5.13 -19.86 -2.00
N ALA A 99 3.98 -19.24 -2.25
CA ALA A 99 2.71 -19.63 -1.64
C ALA A 99 2.24 -21.01 -2.10
N VAL A 100 2.26 -21.27 -3.42
CA VAL A 100 1.86 -22.55 -4.00
C VAL A 100 2.78 -23.68 -3.55
N SER A 101 4.09 -23.44 -3.51
CA SER A 101 5.07 -24.42 -3.00
C SER A 101 4.85 -24.75 -1.52
N ALA A 102 4.30 -23.81 -0.75
CA ALA A 102 3.87 -24.02 0.63
C ALA A 102 2.44 -24.61 0.76
N GLY A 103 1.83 -25.06 -0.34
CA GLY A 103 0.49 -25.65 -0.35
C GLY A 103 -0.64 -24.65 -0.13
N LYS A 104 -0.41 -23.35 -0.37
CA LYS A 104 -1.41 -22.29 -0.20
C LYS A 104 -2.11 -21.98 -1.51
N LYS A 105 -3.36 -21.51 -1.39
CA LYS A 105 -4.02 -20.77 -2.46
C LYS A 105 -3.66 -19.29 -2.36
N VAL A 106 -3.94 -18.52 -3.42
CA VAL A 106 -3.68 -17.09 -3.46
C VAL A 106 -4.94 -16.33 -3.85
N LEU A 107 -5.31 -15.34 -3.04
CA LEU A 107 -6.29 -14.32 -3.37
C LEU A 107 -5.54 -13.02 -3.67
N ILE A 108 -5.76 -12.47 -4.87
CA ILE A 108 -5.22 -11.16 -5.25
C ILE A 108 -6.39 -10.18 -5.29
N LEU A 109 -6.44 -9.26 -4.34
CA LEU A 109 -7.38 -8.14 -4.36
C LEU A 109 -6.77 -7.02 -5.21
N ILE A 110 -7.41 -6.72 -6.33
CA ILE A 110 -7.01 -5.68 -7.28
C ILE A 110 -7.91 -4.47 -7.03
N THR A 111 -7.36 -3.40 -6.47
CA THR A 111 -8.19 -2.34 -5.89
C THR A 111 -8.16 -1.04 -6.67
N TYR A 112 -9.35 -0.45 -6.84
CA TYR A 112 -9.55 0.96 -7.13
C TYR A 112 -10.18 1.64 -5.90
N HIS A 113 -10.21 2.96 -5.87
CA HIS A 113 -10.85 3.67 -4.77
C HIS A 113 -11.56 4.94 -5.21
N TYR A 114 -12.60 5.31 -4.45
CA TYR A 114 -13.39 6.51 -4.67
C TYR A 114 -13.95 7.03 -3.34
N SER A 115 -14.46 8.24 -3.34
CA SER A 115 -15.20 8.82 -2.21
C SER A 115 -16.65 9.00 -2.62
N LYS A 116 -17.58 8.46 -1.83
CA LYS A 116 -19.02 8.56 -2.09
C LYS A 116 -19.53 9.99 -1.92
N GLY A 117 -19.00 10.73 -0.94
CA GLY A 117 -19.46 12.07 -0.60
C GLY A 117 -18.82 13.19 -1.42
N SER A 118 -17.72 12.94 -2.16
CA SER A 118 -17.14 13.93 -3.09
C SER A 118 -16.24 13.28 -4.12
N ARG A 119 -16.49 13.57 -5.41
CA ARG A 119 -15.65 13.10 -6.52
C ARG A 119 -14.19 13.54 -6.36
N GLU A 120 -13.96 14.78 -5.94
CA GLU A 120 -12.61 15.36 -5.80
C GLU A 120 -11.79 14.71 -4.67
N ARG A 121 -12.43 13.92 -3.80
CA ARG A 121 -11.74 13.09 -2.81
C ARG A 121 -11.41 11.68 -3.32
N GLY A 122 -11.73 11.38 -4.58
CA GLY A 122 -11.42 10.10 -5.22
C GLY A 122 -9.94 9.93 -5.57
N CYS A 123 -9.66 9.04 -6.52
CA CYS A 123 -8.29 8.74 -6.91
C CYS A 123 -7.67 9.87 -7.76
N ALA A 124 -6.73 10.63 -7.18
CA ALA A 124 -5.98 11.65 -7.91
C ALA A 124 -5.08 11.05 -9.03
N GLY A 125 -4.69 9.78 -8.92
CA GLY A 125 -3.92 9.07 -9.95
C GLY A 125 -4.68 8.83 -11.25
N PHE A 126 -6.01 8.80 -11.19
CA PHE A 126 -6.92 8.71 -12.34
C PHE A 126 -7.72 10.00 -12.54
N HIS A 127 -7.22 11.14 -12.05
CA HIS A 127 -7.91 12.43 -12.20
C HIS A 127 -9.37 12.42 -11.69
N TYR A 128 -9.63 11.67 -10.60
CA TYR A 128 -10.96 11.52 -10.02
C TYR A 128 -11.98 10.86 -10.95
N ASP A 129 -11.50 10.14 -11.95
CA ASP A 129 -12.30 9.27 -12.81
C ASP A 129 -12.37 7.87 -12.18
N CYS A 130 -13.50 7.56 -11.55
CA CYS A 130 -13.72 6.28 -10.90
C CYS A 130 -13.87 5.15 -11.92
N ASP A 131 -14.46 5.43 -13.09
CA ASP A 131 -14.73 4.43 -14.11
C ASP A 131 -13.42 4.02 -14.77
N ALA A 132 -12.54 4.98 -15.10
CA ALA A 132 -11.20 4.70 -15.62
C ALA A 132 -10.34 3.91 -14.62
N ALA A 133 -10.41 4.26 -13.32
CA ALA A 133 -9.71 3.52 -12.28
C ALA A 133 -10.21 2.08 -12.15
N MET A 134 -11.53 1.89 -12.20
CA MET A 134 -12.17 0.58 -12.16
C MET A 134 -11.84 -0.25 -13.41
N GLU A 135 -11.94 0.32 -14.61
CA GLU A 135 -11.60 -0.34 -15.86
C GLU A 135 -10.16 -0.89 -15.83
N HIS A 136 -9.22 -0.08 -15.32
CA HIS A 136 -7.84 -0.52 -15.18
C HIS A 136 -7.66 -1.73 -14.25
N THR A 137 -8.48 -1.87 -13.20
CA THR A 137 -8.44 -3.07 -12.35
C THR A 137 -8.88 -4.34 -13.08
N TYR A 138 -9.82 -4.24 -14.02
CA TYR A 138 -10.20 -5.37 -14.88
C TYR A 138 -9.08 -5.72 -15.87
N GLN A 139 -8.33 -4.74 -16.39
CA GLN A 139 -7.16 -4.99 -17.22
C GLN A 139 -6.07 -5.75 -16.42
N ILE A 140 -5.83 -5.37 -15.16
CA ILE A 140 -4.89 -6.10 -14.30
C ILE A 140 -5.40 -7.52 -14.03
N ARG A 141 -6.70 -7.72 -13.80
CA ARG A 141 -7.30 -9.06 -13.64
C ARG A 141 -6.99 -9.95 -14.85
N GLN A 142 -7.17 -9.45 -16.06
CA GLN A 142 -6.84 -10.19 -17.29
C GLN A 142 -5.35 -10.57 -17.36
N GLN A 143 -4.45 -9.69 -16.92
CA GLN A 143 -3.01 -10.02 -16.86
C GLN A 143 -2.72 -11.11 -15.83
N VAL A 144 -3.37 -11.09 -14.66
CA VAL A 144 -3.24 -12.18 -13.66
C VAL A 144 -3.74 -13.50 -14.25
N GLU A 145 -4.89 -13.50 -14.92
CA GLU A 145 -5.47 -14.68 -15.57
C GLU A 145 -4.57 -15.22 -16.70
N ALA A 146 -3.91 -14.33 -17.47
CA ALA A 146 -2.95 -14.72 -18.51
C ALA A 146 -1.69 -15.39 -17.94
N ILE A 147 -1.23 -14.98 -16.76
CA ILE A 147 -0.02 -15.50 -16.12
C ILE A 147 -0.29 -16.78 -15.32
N PHE A 148 -1.38 -16.81 -14.55
CA PHE A 148 -1.66 -17.88 -13.56
C PHE A 148 -2.85 -18.77 -13.92
N GLY A 149 -3.49 -18.53 -15.06
CA GLY A 149 -4.61 -19.30 -15.59
C GLY A 149 -5.99 -18.76 -15.19
N SER A 150 -6.95 -18.88 -16.10
CA SER A 150 -8.34 -18.41 -15.96
C SER A 150 -9.30 -19.41 -15.30
N ALA A 151 -8.81 -20.58 -14.89
CA ALA A 151 -9.64 -21.58 -14.18
C ALA A 151 -9.82 -21.26 -12.68
N HIS A 152 -9.09 -20.26 -12.17
CA HIS A 152 -9.18 -19.72 -10.80
C HIS A 152 -9.00 -20.73 -9.64
N GLN A 153 -8.44 -21.90 -9.90
CA GLN A 153 -8.34 -22.97 -8.90
C GLN A 153 -7.31 -22.70 -7.80
N THR A 154 -6.21 -22.02 -8.15
CA THR A 154 -5.06 -21.79 -7.25
C THR A 154 -4.89 -20.30 -6.95
N VAL A 155 -4.98 -19.46 -7.98
CA VAL A 155 -4.91 -18.00 -7.87
C VAL A 155 -6.26 -17.42 -8.27
N TYR A 156 -6.84 -16.59 -7.41
CA TYR A 156 -8.10 -15.90 -7.66
C TYR A 156 -7.88 -14.37 -7.71
N PRO A 157 -7.97 -13.74 -8.89
CA PRO A 157 -7.92 -12.28 -9.03
C PRO A 157 -9.31 -11.66 -8.81
N MET A 158 -9.53 -11.07 -7.65
CA MET A 158 -10.76 -10.34 -7.34
C MET A 158 -10.56 -8.84 -7.55
N VAL A 159 -11.34 -8.25 -8.45
CA VAL A 159 -11.51 -6.79 -8.49
C VAL A 159 -12.30 -6.34 -7.26
N CYS A 160 -11.81 -5.30 -6.59
CA CYS A 160 -12.32 -4.85 -5.31
C CYS A 160 -12.30 -3.31 -5.21
N GLY A 161 -13.47 -2.68 -5.18
CA GLY A 161 -13.60 -1.26 -4.89
C GLY A 161 -13.34 -0.96 -3.41
N PHE A 162 -12.75 0.20 -3.13
CA PHE A 162 -12.60 0.76 -1.79
C PHE A 162 -13.25 2.14 -1.71
N GLU A 163 -14.38 2.26 -1.01
CA GLU A 163 -15.04 3.53 -0.74
C GLU A 163 -14.41 4.17 0.50
N THR A 164 -13.81 5.35 0.35
CA THR A 164 -12.93 5.94 1.37
C THR A 164 -13.64 6.69 2.49
N ASP A 165 -14.94 6.98 2.38
CA ASP A 165 -15.66 7.74 3.41
C ASP A 165 -16.05 6.81 4.59
N GLU A 166 -16.51 5.61 4.28
CA GLU A 166 -16.89 4.57 5.26
C GLU A 166 -15.84 3.45 5.37
N ASP A 167 -14.75 3.52 4.60
CA ASP A 167 -13.74 2.45 4.45
C ASP A 167 -14.37 1.13 3.95
N ALA A 168 -15.35 1.20 3.05
CA ALA A 168 -16.14 0.06 2.62
C ALA A 168 -15.52 -0.68 1.43
N LEU A 169 -15.51 -2.01 1.49
CA LEU A 169 -15.13 -2.87 0.37
C LEU A 169 -16.32 -3.17 -0.54
N ILE A 170 -16.06 -3.20 -1.85
CA ILE A 170 -17.00 -3.61 -2.87
C ILE A 170 -16.36 -4.77 -3.63
N PHE A 171 -16.89 -5.98 -3.50
CA PHE A 171 -16.39 -7.13 -4.26
C PHE A 171 -17.08 -7.22 -5.61
N HIS A 172 -16.32 -7.54 -6.65
CA HIS A 172 -16.84 -7.71 -8.00
C HIS A 172 -16.91 -9.20 -8.34
N GLY A 173 -18.04 -9.59 -8.91
CA GLY A 173 -18.27 -10.92 -9.46
C GLY A 173 -18.33 -10.89 -10.99
N ASP A 174 -19.01 -11.88 -11.55
CA ASP A 174 -19.29 -11.93 -12.98
C ASP A 174 -20.46 -11.02 -13.37
N GLU A 175 -20.50 -10.61 -14.64
CA GLU A 175 -21.61 -9.85 -15.25
C GLU A 175 -21.90 -8.52 -14.54
N GLU A 176 -20.86 -7.76 -14.19
CA GLU A 176 -20.95 -6.46 -13.50
C GLU A 176 -21.62 -6.51 -12.11
N ARG A 177 -21.87 -7.70 -11.57
CA ARG A 177 -22.44 -7.86 -10.22
C ARG A 177 -21.42 -7.43 -9.18
N THR A 178 -21.91 -6.74 -8.17
CA THR A 178 -21.09 -6.30 -7.03
C THR A 178 -21.75 -6.63 -5.69
N LEU A 179 -20.92 -6.81 -4.67
CA LEU A 179 -21.34 -6.96 -3.29
C LEU A 179 -20.66 -5.88 -2.44
N ASN A 180 -21.42 -4.86 -2.06
CA ASN A 180 -20.95 -3.74 -1.24
C ASN A 180 -21.12 -4.07 0.25
N MET A 181 -20.03 -4.13 1.01
CA MET A 181 -20.09 -4.43 2.45
C MET A 181 -20.88 -3.38 3.24
N ALA A 182 -20.95 -2.14 2.76
CA ALA A 182 -21.68 -1.05 3.42
C ALA A 182 -23.22 -1.24 3.42
N THR A 183 -23.75 -2.04 2.50
CA THR A 183 -25.20 -2.31 2.39
C THR A 183 -25.64 -3.51 3.24
N ILE A 184 -24.69 -4.19 3.89
CA ILE A 184 -24.96 -5.36 4.72
C ILE A 184 -25.10 -4.90 6.18
N SER A 185 -26.34 -4.89 6.70
CA SER A 185 -26.65 -4.38 8.04
C SER A 185 -26.38 -5.40 9.15
N GLN A 186 -26.71 -6.67 8.90
CA GLN A 186 -26.36 -7.84 9.71
C GLN A 186 -26.26 -9.04 8.78
N ALA A 187 -25.05 -9.56 8.57
CA ALA A 187 -24.88 -10.87 7.97
C ALA A 187 -24.35 -11.81 9.04
N ASP A 188 -25.07 -12.92 9.22
CA ASP A 188 -24.43 -14.11 9.76
C ASP A 188 -23.43 -14.65 8.72
N GLU A 189 -22.49 -15.47 9.21
CA GLU A 189 -21.38 -15.97 8.39
C GLU A 189 -21.89 -16.80 7.19
N GLU A 190 -22.99 -17.54 7.37
CA GLU A 190 -23.58 -18.40 6.34
C GLU A 190 -24.22 -17.58 5.21
N GLY A 191 -24.99 -16.54 5.53
CA GLY A 191 -25.58 -15.64 4.55
C GLY A 191 -24.51 -14.92 3.73
N LEU A 192 -23.44 -14.43 4.38
CA LEU A 192 -22.33 -13.79 3.67
C LEU A 192 -21.57 -14.78 2.77
N TYR A 193 -21.36 -16.00 3.24
CA TYR A 193 -20.77 -17.06 2.44
C TYR A 193 -21.60 -17.34 1.19
N GLY A 194 -22.92 -17.49 1.35
CA GLY A 194 -23.86 -17.67 0.24
C GLY A 194 -23.80 -16.52 -0.76
N ALA A 195 -23.77 -15.28 -0.28
CA ALA A 195 -23.66 -14.10 -1.14
C ALA A 195 -22.35 -14.07 -1.95
N ILE A 196 -21.20 -14.38 -1.32
CA ILE A 196 -19.90 -14.43 -2.03
C ILE A 196 -19.88 -15.58 -3.04
N ARG A 197 -20.44 -16.76 -2.70
CA ARG A 197 -20.55 -17.90 -3.64
C ARG A 197 -21.45 -17.59 -4.83
N ALA A 198 -22.52 -16.83 -4.63
CA ALA A 198 -23.41 -16.39 -5.71
C ALA A 198 -22.75 -15.33 -6.61
N LEU A 199 -21.96 -14.43 -6.01
CA LEU A 199 -21.19 -13.40 -6.71
C LEU A 199 -20.06 -14.02 -7.56
N CYS A 200 -19.33 -14.98 -6.99
CA CYS A 200 -18.14 -15.61 -7.55
C CYS A 200 -18.25 -17.15 -7.50
N PRO A 201 -19.04 -17.77 -8.39
CA PRO A 201 -19.35 -19.20 -8.34
C PRO A 201 -18.14 -20.10 -8.60
N ASP A 202 -17.19 -19.62 -9.39
CA ASP A 202 -15.93 -20.28 -9.76
C ASP A 202 -14.83 -20.17 -8.67
N MET A 203 -15.00 -19.29 -7.67
CA MET A 203 -14.05 -19.15 -6.57
C MET A 203 -13.93 -20.46 -5.77
N PRO A 204 -12.73 -20.98 -5.51
CA PRO A 204 -12.59 -22.17 -4.69
C PRO A 204 -13.13 -21.98 -3.27
N VAL A 205 -13.81 -23.02 -2.74
CA VAL A 205 -14.40 -23.03 -1.39
C VAL A 205 -13.44 -22.54 -0.31
N GLN A 206 -12.18 -22.94 -0.36
CA GLN A 206 -11.15 -22.48 0.59
C GLN A 206 -10.93 -20.97 0.50
N ILE A 207 -10.79 -20.41 -0.71
CA ILE A 207 -10.59 -18.96 -0.89
C ILE A 207 -11.83 -18.21 -0.40
N THR A 208 -13.03 -18.72 -0.70
CA THR A 208 -14.27 -18.11 -0.19
C THR A 208 -14.31 -18.09 1.34
N ARG A 209 -13.98 -19.21 1.99
CA ARG A 209 -13.92 -19.29 3.46
C ARG A 209 -12.86 -18.37 4.06
N ASP A 210 -11.73 -18.20 3.39
CA ASP A 210 -10.65 -17.35 3.86
C ASP A 210 -10.90 -15.86 3.57
N LEU A 211 -11.78 -15.54 2.62
CA LEU A 211 -12.26 -14.17 2.36
C LEU A 211 -13.32 -13.71 3.38
N LEU A 212 -14.14 -14.61 3.90
CA LEU A 212 -15.17 -14.31 4.91
C LEU A 212 -14.68 -13.45 6.08
N PRO A 213 -13.58 -13.80 6.81
CA PRO A 213 -13.14 -13.00 7.94
C PRO A 213 -12.78 -11.56 7.56
N LEU A 214 -12.29 -11.32 6.33
CA LEU A 214 -12.00 -9.97 5.84
C LEU A 214 -13.29 -9.18 5.62
N ALA A 215 -14.27 -9.82 4.97
CA ALA A 215 -15.58 -9.23 4.67
C ALA A 215 -16.37 -8.91 5.96
N MET A 216 -16.44 -9.86 6.89
CA MET A 216 -17.08 -9.66 8.20
C MET A 216 -16.37 -8.59 9.02
N GLY A 217 -15.03 -8.57 8.98
CA GLY A 217 -14.24 -7.52 9.60
C GLY A 217 -14.56 -6.13 9.03
N ASN A 218 -14.76 -6.05 7.72
CA ASN A 218 -15.15 -4.80 7.07
C ASN A 218 -16.54 -4.33 7.43
N ILE A 219 -17.53 -5.23 7.49
CA ILE A 219 -18.88 -4.91 7.96
C ILE A 219 -18.85 -4.35 9.39
N ARG A 220 -18.11 -5.00 10.30
CA ARG A 220 -17.93 -4.51 11.68
C ARG A 220 -17.24 -3.15 11.73
N HIS A 221 -16.19 -2.97 10.93
CA HIS A 221 -15.47 -1.70 10.84
C HIS A 221 -16.38 -0.57 10.37
N ILE A 222 -17.12 -0.76 9.27
CA ILE A 222 -18.08 0.22 8.75
C ILE A 222 -19.11 0.60 9.82
N ALA A 223 -19.65 -0.39 10.56
CA ALA A 223 -20.59 -0.12 11.65
C ALA A 223 -19.98 0.75 12.76
N GLN A 224 -18.72 0.53 13.12
CA GLN A 224 -17.97 1.39 14.06
C GLN A 224 -17.71 2.79 13.48
N MET A 225 -17.37 2.87 12.20
CA MET A 225 -17.11 4.14 11.51
C MET A 225 -18.36 5.01 11.48
N ARG A 226 -19.54 4.45 11.20
CA ARG A 226 -20.83 5.17 11.22
C ARG A 226 -21.21 5.74 12.59
N GLN A 227 -20.74 5.12 13.67
CA GLN A 227 -20.94 5.63 15.04
C GLN A 227 -19.96 6.74 15.40
N THR A 228 -18.83 6.81 14.69
CA THR A 228 -17.81 7.82 14.90
C THR A 228 -18.17 9.05 14.08
N LYS A 229 -18.27 10.24 14.71
CA LYS A 229 -18.28 11.51 13.97
C LYS A 229 -16.88 11.74 13.39
N ARG A 230 -16.56 11.07 12.28
CA ARG A 230 -15.33 11.31 11.53
C ARG A 230 -15.52 12.59 10.75
N GLU A 231 -14.70 13.59 11.03
CA GLU A 231 -14.44 14.62 10.02
C GLU A 231 -13.76 13.91 8.86
N LEU A 232 -14.50 13.78 7.75
CA LEU A 232 -13.93 13.36 6.49
C LEU A 232 -12.95 14.47 6.11
N ASN A 233 -11.70 14.33 6.50
CA ASN A 233 -10.67 15.33 6.26
C ASN A 233 -10.59 15.50 4.74
N ILE A 234 -11.12 16.63 4.26
CA ILE A 234 -11.41 16.85 2.83
C ILE A 234 -10.11 17.05 2.06
N ASP A 235 -9.09 17.57 2.75
CA ASP A 235 -7.81 17.93 2.18
C ASP A 235 -6.71 16.91 2.54
N HIS A 236 -5.96 16.52 1.51
CA HIS A 236 -4.67 15.85 1.61
C HIS A 236 -3.71 16.73 2.42
N GLN A 237 -3.13 16.22 3.52
CA GLN A 237 -2.16 16.94 4.37
C GLN A 237 -0.87 16.13 4.55
N GLU A 238 -0.59 15.22 3.63
CA GLU A 238 0.65 14.48 3.60
C GLU A 238 1.84 15.45 3.53
N TRP A 239 2.86 15.16 4.33
CA TRP A 239 4.10 15.95 4.47
C TRP A 239 5.35 15.07 4.32
N MET A 240 5.16 13.79 4.01
CA MET A 240 6.21 12.78 3.89
C MET A 240 6.05 12.01 2.58
N ILE A 241 7.18 11.73 1.91
CA ILE A 241 7.27 10.84 0.77
C ILE A 241 8.07 9.60 1.19
N CYS A 242 7.45 8.44 1.03
CA CYS A 242 8.10 7.14 1.22
C CYS A 242 8.39 6.51 -0.13
N VAL A 243 9.63 6.09 -0.36
CA VAL A 243 10.02 5.42 -1.62
C VAL A 243 10.54 4.03 -1.33
N GLY A 244 9.99 3.03 -2.03
CA GLY A 244 10.35 1.63 -1.86
C GLY A 244 9.30 0.82 -1.11
N ARG A 245 9.71 0.08 -0.08
CA ARG A 245 8.86 -0.90 0.61
C ARG A 245 9.14 -0.90 2.12
N GLY A 246 8.23 -1.49 2.89
CA GLY A 246 8.41 -1.69 4.33
C GLY A 246 7.80 -0.61 5.21
N PHE A 247 6.76 0.07 4.72
CA PHE A 247 6.08 1.16 5.41
C PHE A 247 4.75 0.71 6.04
N ASP A 248 4.65 -0.56 6.46
CA ASP A 248 3.42 -1.14 7.03
C ASP A 248 2.97 -0.40 8.31
N PHE A 249 3.89 0.30 8.98
CA PHE A 249 3.60 1.12 10.16
C PHE A 249 2.90 2.45 9.82
N LEU A 250 2.98 2.93 8.58
CA LEU A 250 2.34 4.17 8.12
C LEU A 250 0.89 3.92 7.71
N HIS A 251 0.04 3.75 8.71
CA HIS A 251 -1.41 3.56 8.59
C HIS A 251 -2.20 4.77 9.11
N VAL A 252 -1.51 5.88 9.33
CA VAL A 252 -2.09 7.13 9.80
C VAL A 252 -2.50 7.96 8.57
N PRO A 253 -3.80 8.31 8.41
CA PRO A 253 -4.25 9.17 7.32
C PRO A 253 -3.52 10.51 7.31
N ASN A 254 -3.35 11.11 6.13
CA ASN A 254 -2.78 12.45 5.95
C ASN A 254 -1.33 12.61 6.46
N VAL A 255 -0.53 11.54 6.39
CA VAL A 255 0.87 11.57 6.81
C VAL A 255 1.83 11.42 5.64
N ALA A 256 1.70 10.33 4.88
CA ALA A 256 2.68 9.95 3.88
C ALA A 256 2.06 9.50 2.55
N LEU A 257 2.75 9.84 1.47
CA LEU A 257 2.56 9.29 0.13
C LEU A 257 3.57 8.16 -0.08
N ILE A 258 3.11 6.93 -0.32
CA ILE A 258 3.98 5.73 -0.37
C ILE A 258 4.15 5.23 -1.80
N VAL A 259 5.27 5.59 -2.43
CA VAL A 259 5.63 5.20 -3.78
C VAL A 259 6.37 3.86 -3.77
N GLY A 260 5.69 2.80 -4.23
CA GLY A 260 6.32 1.49 -4.43
C GLY A 260 7.16 1.43 -5.71
N PRO A 261 8.17 0.55 -5.78
CA PRO A 261 9.06 0.43 -6.94
C PRO A 261 8.44 -0.43 -8.06
N TYR A 262 7.15 -0.25 -8.34
CA TYR A 262 6.37 -1.13 -9.23
C TYR A 262 5.96 -0.46 -10.54
N SER A 263 6.35 0.79 -10.76
CA SER A 263 6.16 1.51 -12.01
C SER A 263 7.37 1.35 -12.93
N PRO A 264 7.19 1.19 -14.26
CA PRO A 264 8.29 1.25 -15.23
C PRO A 264 8.98 2.63 -15.22
N ASP A 265 8.20 3.69 -15.03
CA ASP A 265 8.71 5.02 -14.73
C ASP A 265 8.43 5.36 -13.26
N LEU A 266 9.46 5.23 -12.42
CA LEU A 266 9.38 5.60 -11.01
C LEU A 266 9.44 7.13 -10.80
N SER A 267 9.90 7.89 -11.79
CA SER A 267 10.05 9.35 -11.67
C SER A 267 8.70 10.06 -11.62
N GLY A 268 7.75 9.67 -12.49
CA GLY A 268 6.39 10.25 -12.51
C GLY A 268 5.67 10.21 -11.16
N PRO A 269 5.53 9.04 -10.50
CA PRO A 269 4.95 8.94 -9.17
C PRO A 269 5.66 9.77 -8.09
N ILE A 270 7.00 9.84 -8.13
CA ILE A 270 7.78 10.65 -7.18
C ILE A 270 7.54 12.14 -7.40
N ALA A 271 7.60 12.61 -8.65
CA ALA A 271 7.32 14.00 -9.00
C ALA A 271 5.87 14.38 -8.64
N LYS A 272 4.90 13.49 -8.88
CA LYS A 272 3.51 13.71 -8.47
C LYS A 272 3.39 13.81 -6.96
N ALA A 273 4.04 12.93 -6.19
CA ALA A 273 4.04 13.01 -4.74
C ALA A 273 4.64 14.33 -4.25
N ALA A 274 5.76 14.76 -4.81
CA ALA A 274 6.39 16.04 -4.50
C ALA A 274 5.50 17.25 -4.83
N SER A 275 4.76 17.21 -5.95
CA SER A 275 3.80 18.26 -6.30
C SER A 275 2.63 18.37 -5.31
N ILE A 276 2.20 17.26 -4.71
CA ILE A 276 1.19 17.24 -3.65
C ILE A 276 1.74 17.91 -2.38
N ILE A 277 2.98 17.60 -1.99
CA ILE A 277 3.64 18.26 -0.85
C ILE A 277 3.76 19.77 -1.07
N GLU A 278 4.20 20.20 -2.26
CA GLU A 278 4.35 21.63 -2.60
C GLU A 278 3.00 22.36 -2.54
N ALA A 279 1.96 21.78 -3.14
CA ALA A 279 0.61 22.33 -3.08
C ALA A 279 0.10 22.45 -1.64
N ASN A 280 0.33 21.41 -0.81
CA ASN A 280 -0.06 21.43 0.60
C ASN A 280 0.65 22.54 1.39
N MET A 281 1.94 22.81 1.13
CA MET A 281 2.67 23.92 1.74
C MET A 281 2.13 25.27 1.27
N ARG A 282 1.93 25.42 -0.04
CA ARG A 282 1.44 26.67 -0.65
C ARG A 282 0.05 27.05 -0.17
N GLU A 283 -0.82 26.06 0.02
CA GLU A 283 -2.19 26.25 0.50
C GLU A 283 -2.29 26.34 2.03
N GLY A 284 -1.16 26.26 2.74
CA GLY A 284 -1.11 26.35 4.20
C GLY A 284 -1.70 25.13 4.92
N ARG A 285 -1.91 24.02 4.21
CA ARG A 285 -2.41 22.75 4.76
C ARG A 285 -1.37 22.08 5.65
N ILE A 286 -0.10 22.22 5.30
CA ILE A 286 1.05 21.83 6.12
C ILE A 286 1.97 23.03 6.31
N ARG A 287 2.74 23.02 7.39
CA ARG A 287 3.74 24.06 7.64
C ARG A 287 4.82 24.05 6.57
N ASP A 288 5.25 25.24 6.16
CA ASP A 288 6.34 25.45 5.22
C ASP A 288 7.73 25.44 5.90
N ASP A 289 8.01 24.40 6.69
CA ASP A 289 9.26 24.21 7.43
C ASP A 289 10.04 22.96 6.99
N GLY A 290 9.57 22.29 5.95
CA GLY A 290 10.22 21.11 5.40
C GLY A 290 9.27 19.95 5.14
N PHE A 291 9.78 18.96 4.41
CA PHE A 291 9.11 17.68 4.20
C PHE A 291 10.10 16.53 4.35
N PHE A 292 9.60 15.34 4.61
CA PHE A 292 10.44 14.18 4.88
C PHE A 292 10.46 13.20 3.70
N LEU A 293 11.64 12.88 3.18
CA LEU A 293 11.87 11.79 2.24
C LEU A 293 12.49 10.60 2.98
N LEU A 294 11.78 9.47 3.01
CA LEU A 294 12.26 8.21 3.57
C LEU A 294 12.30 7.12 2.51
N ALA A 295 13.50 6.61 2.19
CA ALA A 295 13.65 5.47 1.30
C ALA A 295 13.92 4.18 2.08
N SER A 296 13.24 3.08 1.74
CA SER A 296 13.44 1.79 2.41
C SER A 296 13.24 0.59 1.49
N ALA A 297 13.97 -0.48 1.79
CA ALA A 297 13.85 -1.79 1.17
C ALA A 297 13.89 -2.88 2.25
N PRO A 298 13.01 -3.91 2.16
CA PRO A 298 12.99 -4.99 3.12
C PRO A 298 14.05 -6.06 2.80
N TYR A 299 14.53 -6.72 3.85
CA TYR A 299 15.28 -7.96 3.79
C TYR A 299 14.62 -9.02 4.69
N ARG A 300 14.81 -10.29 4.37
CA ARG A 300 14.37 -11.45 5.15
C ARG A 300 15.54 -12.11 5.88
N GLU A 301 16.72 -12.11 5.27
CA GLU A 301 17.88 -12.80 5.83
C GLU A 301 19.06 -11.84 6.02
N VAL A 302 19.83 -12.07 7.08
CA VAL A 302 21.09 -11.36 7.28
C VAL A 302 22.12 -11.78 6.22
N GLY A 303 23.20 -11.02 6.09
CA GLY A 303 24.22 -11.26 5.06
C GLY A 303 23.81 -10.67 3.71
N MET A 304 23.73 -11.51 2.67
CA MET A 304 23.57 -11.05 1.29
C MET A 304 22.26 -10.28 1.05
N ASP A 305 21.14 -10.74 1.60
CA ASP A 305 19.84 -10.08 1.39
C ASP A 305 19.77 -8.72 2.11
N ARG A 306 20.29 -8.62 3.34
CA ARG A 306 20.47 -7.33 4.02
C ARG A 306 21.35 -6.37 3.21
N ALA A 307 22.50 -6.83 2.70
CA ALA A 307 23.40 -6.01 1.89
C ALA A 307 22.71 -5.51 0.60
N ARG A 308 21.93 -6.37 -0.06
CA ARG A 308 21.11 -6.00 -1.22
C ARG A 308 20.05 -4.95 -0.87
N ALA A 309 19.39 -5.10 0.28
CA ALA A 309 18.41 -4.12 0.75
C ALA A 309 19.06 -2.76 1.00
N GLU A 310 20.25 -2.71 1.60
CA GLU A 310 20.97 -1.44 1.80
C GLU A 310 21.29 -0.74 0.47
N LEU A 311 21.85 -1.48 -0.51
CA LEU A 311 22.14 -0.94 -1.84
C LEU A 311 20.88 -0.37 -2.51
N LYS A 312 19.78 -1.13 -2.44
CA LYS A 312 18.50 -0.72 -3.01
C LYS A 312 17.94 0.53 -2.34
N SER A 313 17.98 0.59 -1.00
CA SER A 313 17.51 1.75 -0.26
C SER A 313 18.30 3.01 -0.58
N ARG A 314 19.64 2.92 -0.67
CA ARG A 314 20.49 4.06 -1.05
C ARG A 314 20.17 4.53 -2.46
N PHE A 315 20.10 3.60 -3.44
CA PHE A 315 19.72 3.93 -4.81
C PHE A 315 18.36 4.64 -4.89
N LEU A 316 17.33 4.11 -4.22
CA LEU A 316 16.00 4.73 -4.19
C LEU A 316 16.02 6.12 -3.54
N SER A 317 16.83 6.31 -2.49
CA SER A 317 16.99 7.59 -1.81
C SER A 317 17.61 8.65 -2.72
N ASP A 318 18.70 8.32 -3.43
CA ASP A 318 19.36 9.21 -4.36
C ASP A 318 18.53 9.47 -5.62
N PHE A 319 17.92 8.43 -6.17
CA PHE A 319 17.03 8.56 -7.32
C PHE A 319 15.87 9.49 -7.02
N ALA A 320 15.17 9.29 -5.90
CA ALA A 320 14.05 10.15 -5.52
C ALA A 320 14.46 11.59 -5.27
N ALA A 321 15.60 11.80 -4.58
CA ALA A 321 16.14 13.13 -4.35
C ALA A 321 16.43 13.89 -5.66
N ARG A 322 17.04 13.22 -6.65
CA ARG A 322 17.32 13.80 -7.98
C ARG A 322 16.04 14.14 -8.74
N VAL A 323 15.08 13.22 -8.79
CA VAL A 323 13.77 13.48 -9.43
C VAL A 323 13.09 14.70 -8.81
N ILE A 324 13.14 14.86 -7.49
CA ILE A 324 12.55 16.03 -6.81
C ILE A 324 13.35 17.31 -7.15
N ALA A 325 14.67 17.25 -7.16
CA ALA A 325 15.52 18.39 -7.53
C ALA A 325 15.25 18.89 -8.95
N GLU A 326 15.06 17.97 -9.90
CA GLU A 326 14.79 18.28 -11.31
C GLU A 326 13.36 18.78 -11.52
N SER A 327 12.37 18.13 -10.91
CA SER A 327 10.95 18.45 -11.11
C SER A 327 10.48 19.67 -10.32
N LEU A 328 11.01 19.88 -9.10
CA LEU A 328 10.61 20.97 -8.19
C LEU A 328 11.84 21.54 -7.46
N PRO A 329 12.71 22.30 -8.15
CA PRO A 329 13.97 22.81 -7.59
C PRO A 329 13.80 23.63 -6.30
N GLN A 330 12.70 24.37 -6.19
CA GLN A 330 12.35 25.19 -5.02
C GLN A 330 11.91 24.38 -3.80
N LEU A 331 11.41 23.15 -4.00
CA LEU A 331 11.03 22.26 -2.91
C LEU A 331 12.26 21.51 -2.36
N TYR A 332 13.24 21.20 -3.21
CA TYR A 332 14.40 20.39 -2.85
C TYR A 332 15.19 20.88 -1.62
N PRO A 333 15.48 22.19 -1.44
CA PRO A 333 16.16 22.69 -0.23
C PRO A 333 15.40 22.44 1.07
N LYS A 334 14.09 22.19 1.01
CA LYS A 334 13.21 21.92 2.15
C LYS A 334 13.13 20.42 2.48
N MET A 335 13.81 19.57 1.72
CA MET A 335 13.78 18.12 1.89
C MET A 335 14.71 17.68 3.01
N ILE A 336 14.15 17.00 4.01
CA ILE A 336 14.92 16.23 4.99
C ILE A 336 14.91 14.79 4.53
N ARG A 337 16.10 14.19 4.35
CA ARG A 337 16.26 12.85 3.76
C ARG A 337 16.81 11.86 4.77
N LYS A 338 16.18 10.69 4.89
CA LYS A 338 16.75 9.51 5.57
C LYS A 338 16.63 8.27 4.69
N THR A 339 17.58 7.35 4.87
CA THR A 339 17.60 6.06 4.19
C THR A 339 17.52 4.96 5.24
N ALA A 340 16.74 3.93 4.97
CA ALA A 340 16.49 2.86 5.93
C ALA A 340 16.47 1.48 5.28
N ILE A 341 16.55 0.43 6.07
CA ILE A 341 16.23 -0.94 5.68
C ILE A 341 15.22 -1.50 6.66
N LEU A 342 14.36 -2.42 6.18
CA LEU A 342 13.35 -3.07 7.02
C LEU A 342 13.67 -4.56 7.17
N ASN A 343 13.78 -5.05 8.40
CA ASN A 343 13.71 -6.48 8.64
C ASN A 343 12.26 -6.96 8.45
N TRP A 344 12.01 -7.84 7.49
CA TRP A 344 10.65 -8.31 7.21
C TRP A 344 10.08 -9.06 8.42
N GLN A 345 10.79 -9.98 9.03
CA GLN A 345 10.28 -10.82 10.11
C GLN A 345 9.88 -10.03 11.36
N THR A 346 10.63 -8.98 11.69
CA THR A 346 10.39 -8.18 12.90
C THR A 346 9.69 -6.86 12.62
N ARG A 347 9.59 -6.46 11.35
CA ARG A 347 9.17 -5.12 10.91
C ARG A 347 10.01 -4.00 11.54
N ALA A 348 11.23 -4.30 11.98
CA ALA A 348 12.15 -3.31 12.52
C ALA A 348 12.73 -2.46 11.37
N LEU A 349 12.55 -1.16 11.46
CA LEU A 349 13.12 -0.18 10.55
C LEU A 349 14.45 0.33 11.12
N GLU A 350 15.52 0.19 10.36
CA GLU A 350 16.87 0.64 10.75
C GLU A 350 17.30 1.78 9.84
N ILE A 351 17.59 2.95 10.40
CA ILE A 351 18.18 4.07 9.64
C ILE A 351 19.64 3.73 9.36
N ILE A 352 20.02 3.75 8.09
CA ILE A 352 21.38 3.50 7.64
C ILE A 352 22.06 4.79 7.21
N GLN A 353 23.38 4.85 7.40
CA GLN A 353 24.13 6.00 6.92
C GLN A 353 24.11 6.04 5.39
N HIS A 354 23.85 7.24 4.89
CA HIS A 354 24.02 7.54 3.49
C HIS A 354 25.50 7.83 3.24
N HIS A 355 26.26 6.80 2.84
CA HIS A 355 27.55 7.04 2.24
C HIS A 355 27.27 7.54 0.83
N GLY A 356 27.26 8.87 0.63
CA GLY A 356 27.29 9.42 -0.72
C GLY A 356 28.45 8.76 -1.45
N ASN A 357 28.23 8.27 -2.67
CA ASN A 357 29.35 7.91 -3.52
C ASN A 357 30.19 9.17 -3.68
N ALA A 358 31.35 9.21 -3.03
CA ALA A 358 32.36 10.26 -3.19
C ALA A 358 33.03 10.16 -4.59
N GLN A 359 32.23 9.95 -5.64
CA GLN A 359 32.64 9.81 -7.04
C GLN A 359 31.66 10.46 -8.03
N GLU A 360 30.82 11.42 -7.62
CA GLU A 360 30.08 12.28 -8.57
C GLU A 360 30.90 13.50 -9.05
N GLY A 361 32.23 13.39 -8.99
CA GLY A 361 33.18 14.36 -9.52
C GLY A 361 34.17 13.75 -10.51
N ALA A 362 33.75 12.83 -11.38
CA ALA A 362 34.44 12.48 -12.63
C ALA A 362 33.74 11.30 -13.31
N ARG A 363 32.87 11.58 -14.29
CA ARG A 363 32.63 10.75 -15.48
C ARG A 363 31.61 11.43 -16.39
N GLU A 364 32.05 12.53 -17.01
CA GLU A 364 31.61 12.81 -18.39
C GLU A 364 32.26 11.73 -19.28
N GLY A 365 31.61 10.57 -19.34
CA GLY A 365 31.98 9.48 -20.23
C GLY A 365 30.96 9.41 -21.36
N LYS A 366 31.28 10.05 -22.48
CA LYS A 366 30.60 9.88 -23.76
C LYS A 366 30.34 8.39 -24.02
N TRP A 367 29.07 8.03 -24.20
CA TRP A 367 28.72 6.83 -24.96
C TRP A 367 28.74 7.24 -26.43
N SER A 368 29.89 7.06 -27.08
CA SER A 368 30.01 7.13 -28.53
C SER A 368 29.91 5.72 -29.11
N GLU A 369 28.87 5.55 -29.91
CA GLU A 369 28.57 4.52 -30.93
C GLU A 369 28.51 3.04 -30.54
#